data_AF-A0A427K3S5-F1
#
_entry.id   AF-A0A427K3S5-F1
#
_cell.length_a   1.000
_cell.length_b   1.000
_cell.length_c   1.000
_cell.angle_alpha   90.00
_cell.angle_beta   90.00
_cell.angle_gamma   90.00
#
_symmetry.space_group_name_H-M   'P 1'
#
loop_
_entity.id
_entity.type
_entity.pdbx_description
1 polymer ?
#
loop_
_entity_poly.entity_id
_entity_poly.type
_entity_poly.pdbx_seq_one_letter_code
_entity_poly.pdbx_strand_id
1 'polypeptide(L)'
;MKIRIALSLLFVLTVAGCKAPPPPMTDDTIVSSTVDGVKLTYRHAVQPPLSFTPVNEEYRALYAASVMTRPDFGGKLVSHLENGKPYTVLGSVENNWFAIAESGEEQLIGYVPLRAVVKSDLYDKTVKADARRKRVRAPAKKTCVAVDGDSKACQNSNSGTWVID
;
A
#
# COMPACT_ATOMS: atom_id res chain seq x y z
N MET A 1 62.45 32.20 27.56
CA MET A 1 61.92 31.88 26.21
C MET A 1 61.41 30.42 26.07
N LYS A 2 60.94 29.76 27.15
CA LYS A 2 60.44 28.36 27.12
C LYS A 2 58.97 28.18 27.55
N ILE A 3 58.39 29.15 28.26
CA ILE A 3 57.00 29.07 28.79
C ILE A 3 55.95 29.50 27.75
N ARG A 4 56.30 30.37 26.79
CA ARG A 4 55.37 30.87 25.77
C ARG A 4 55.03 29.85 24.68
N ILE A 5 55.88 28.83 24.50
CA ILE A 5 55.68 27.76 23.51
C ILE A 5 54.78 26.64 24.09
N ALA A 6 54.79 26.45 25.41
CA ALA A 6 53.93 25.47 26.08
C ALA A 6 52.45 25.91 26.09
N LEU A 7 52.18 27.22 26.19
CA LEU A 7 50.80 27.73 26.25
C LEU A 7 50.08 27.70 24.90
N SER A 8 50.81 27.77 23.78
CA SER A 8 50.23 27.70 22.43
C SER A 8 49.86 26.28 22.01
N LEU A 9 50.53 25.24 22.52
CA LEU A 9 50.15 23.84 22.27
C LEU A 9 48.86 23.42 23.00
N LEU A 10 48.55 24.04 24.14
CA LEU A 10 47.36 23.71 24.92
C LEU A 10 46.05 24.23 24.30
N PHE A 11 46.14 25.26 23.43
CA PHE A 11 44.97 25.88 22.81
C PHE A 11 44.48 25.16 21.54
N VAL A 12 45.31 24.29 20.94
CA VAL A 12 44.96 23.56 19.71
C VAL A 12 44.14 22.29 20.03
N LEU A 13 44.24 21.74 21.24
CA LEU A 13 43.48 20.54 21.64
C LEU A 13 42.03 20.80 22.06
N THR A 14 41.63 22.05 22.32
CA THR A 14 40.27 22.34 22.83
C THR A 14 39.25 22.64 21.72
N VAL A 15 39.69 22.88 20.47
CA VAL A 15 38.79 23.28 19.36
C VAL A 15 38.37 22.09 18.48
N ALA A 16 39.02 20.92 18.62
CA ALA A 16 38.68 19.71 17.85
C ALA A 16 37.46 18.92 18.41
N GLY A 17 36.78 19.45 19.44
CA GLY A 17 35.67 18.78 20.13
C GLY A 17 34.27 19.05 19.59
N CYS A 18 34.09 19.97 18.63
CA CYS A 18 32.79 20.24 18.03
C CYS A 18 32.40 19.14 17.04
N LYS A 19 31.98 17.99 17.57
CA LYS A 19 31.24 16.98 16.79
C LYS A 19 29.94 17.66 16.37
N ALA A 20 29.83 17.98 15.09
CA ALA A 20 28.61 18.60 14.54
C ALA A 20 27.39 17.79 15.00
N PRO A 21 26.27 18.44 15.37
CA PRO A 21 25.04 17.75 15.71
C PRO A 21 24.70 16.74 14.60
N PRO A 22 24.20 15.54 14.93
CA PRO A 22 23.75 14.60 13.92
C PRO A 22 22.81 15.32 12.94
N PRO A 23 22.92 15.08 11.63
CA PRO A 23 22.02 15.70 10.68
C PRO A 23 20.57 15.45 11.11
N PRO A 24 19.69 16.47 11.00
CA PRO A 24 18.29 16.33 11.41
C PRO A 24 17.65 15.20 10.60
N MET A 25 16.97 14.29 11.30
CA MET A 25 16.25 13.21 10.63
C MET A 25 15.04 13.81 9.90
N THR A 26 14.97 13.57 8.60
CA THR A 26 13.85 13.95 7.74
C THR A 26 13.02 12.72 7.39
N ASP A 27 11.79 12.94 6.93
CA ASP A 27 10.87 11.87 6.51
C ASP A 27 11.48 10.92 5.46
N ASP A 28 12.38 11.42 4.62
CA ASP A 28 13.08 10.68 3.57
C ASP A 28 14.34 9.93 4.05
N THR A 29 14.72 10.10 5.31
CA THR A 29 15.90 9.45 5.88
C THR A 29 15.67 7.95 5.94
N ILE A 30 16.57 7.15 5.35
CA ILE A 30 16.47 5.69 5.38
C ILE A 30 16.96 5.17 6.72
N VAL A 31 16.12 4.41 7.39
CA VAL A 31 16.38 3.77 8.67
C VAL A 31 16.15 2.26 8.57
N SER A 32 16.65 1.52 9.56
CA SER A 32 16.39 0.09 9.65
C SER A 32 16.04 -0.32 11.07
N SER A 33 15.15 -1.29 11.21
CA SER A 33 14.77 -1.90 12.48
C SER A 33 14.67 -3.41 12.34
N THR A 34 14.80 -4.13 13.46
CA THR A 34 14.57 -5.58 13.48
C THR A 34 13.22 -5.85 14.16
N VAL A 35 12.34 -6.56 13.47
CA VAL A 35 11.03 -7.00 13.98
C VAL A 35 10.94 -8.51 13.77
N ASP A 36 10.64 -9.25 14.82
CA ASP A 36 10.58 -10.73 14.79
C ASP A 36 11.81 -11.40 14.15
N GLY A 37 13.00 -10.81 14.37
CA GLY A 37 14.26 -11.31 13.82
C GLY A 37 14.53 -10.95 12.35
N VAL A 38 13.61 -10.23 11.70
CA VAL A 38 13.76 -9.77 10.31
C VAL A 38 14.16 -8.31 10.29
N LYS A 39 15.22 -7.98 9.55
CA LYS A 39 15.68 -6.60 9.37
C LYS A 39 14.88 -5.93 8.26
N LEU A 40 14.16 -4.87 8.59
CA LEU A 40 13.40 -4.04 7.65
C LEU A 40 14.12 -2.72 7.41
N THR A 41 14.16 -2.28 6.15
CA THR A 41 14.73 -0.99 5.73
C THR A 41 13.62 -0.13 5.13
N TYR A 42 13.45 1.10 5.62
CA TYR A 42 12.32 1.97 5.25
C TYR A 42 12.66 3.45 5.44
N ARG A 43 11.83 4.33 4.86
CA ARG A 43 11.89 5.78 5.10
C ARG A 43 11.41 6.11 6.52
N HIS A 44 12.04 7.07 7.19
CA HIS A 44 11.72 7.45 8.57
C HIS A 44 10.24 7.81 8.80
N ALA A 45 9.54 8.29 7.76
CA ALA A 45 8.10 8.52 7.79
C ALA A 45 7.24 7.27 8.06
N VAL A 46 7.75 6.08 7.71
CA VAL A 46 7.06 4.79 7.90
C VAL A 46 7.40 4.25 9.28
N GLN A 47 6.39 3.86 10.05
CA GLN A 47 6.60 3.27 11.35
C GLN A 47 6.84 1.75 11.20
N PRO A 48 7.79 1.16 11.94
CA PRO A 48 7.97 -0.29 11.93
C PRO A 48 6.71 -1.00 12.48
N PRO A 49 6.38 -2.19 11.96
CA PRO A 49 5.22 -2.94 12.43
C PRO A 49 5.52 -3.58 13.80
N LEU A 50 4.45 -3.97 14.50
CA LEU A 50 4.57 -4.68 15.78
C LEU A 50 4.93 -6.16 15.58
N SER A 51 4.49 -6.74 14.46
CA SER A 51 4.74 -8.13 14.09
C SER A 51 5.06 -8.25 12.61
N PHE A 52 5.88 -9.24 12.24
CA PHE A 52 6.28 -9.44 10.87
C PHE A 52 6.43 -10.93 10.53
N THR A 53 5.67 -11.38 9.53
CA THR A 53 5.80 -12.72 8.95
C THR A 53 6.27 -12.60 7.49
N PRO A 54 7.48 -13.07 7.15
CA PRO A 54 8.01 -13.00 5.79
C PRO A 54 7.11 -13.67 4.75
N VAL A 55 7.00 -13.03 3.59
CA VAL A 55 6.30 -13.58 2.40
C VAL A 55 7.25 -13.56 1.22
N ASN A 56 7.83 -12.40 0.88
CA ASN A 56 8.79 -12.19 -0.20
C ASN A 56 8.33 -12.74 -1.56
N GLU A 57 7.10 -12.40 -1.95
CA GLU A 57 6.49 -12.83 -3.21
C GLU A 57 5.93 -11.63 -3.99
N GLU A 58 5.82 -11.79 -5.31
CA GLU A 58 5.24 -10.77 -6.17
C GLU A 58 3.71 -10.82 -6.15
N TYR A 59 3.11 -9.66 -5.92
CA TYR A 59 1.68 -9.43 -5.94
C TYR A 59 1.35 -8.31 -6.91
N ARG A 60 0.12 -8.26 -7.41
CA ARG A 60 -0.42 -7.17 -8.22
C ARG A 60 -1.52 -6.43 -7.49
N ALA A 61 -1.50 -5.12 -7.61
CA ALA A 61 -2.57 -4.27 -7.07
C ALA A 61 -3.88 -4.51 -7.84
N LEU A 62 -4.97 -4.69 -7.10
CA LEU A 62 -6.32 -4.86 -7.66
C LEU A 62 -7.01 -3.52 -7.94
N TYR A 63 -6.56 -2.45 -7.30
CA TYR A 63 -7.04 -1.07 -7.45
C TYR A 63 -5.99 -0.09 -6.89
N ALA A 64 -6.23 1.21 -7.05
CA ALA A 64 -5.36 2.26 -6.53
C ALA A 64 -5.49 2.42 -5.00
N ALA A 65 -4.98 1.45 -4.25
CA ALA A 65 -5.05 1.43 -2.80
C ALA A 65 -4.07 2.44 -2.17
N SER A 66 -4.47 3.05 -1.06
CA SER A 66 -3.59 3.91 -0.26
C SER A 66 -2.48 3.10 0.41
N VAL A 67 -1.24 3.52 0.21
CA VAL A 67 -0.06 3.03 0.93
C VAL A 67 0.11 3.89 2.17
N MET A 68 0.09 3.26 3.34
CA MET A 68 0.03 3.95 4.63
C MET A 68 1.36 3.83 5.38
N THR A 69 1.66 4.80 6.26
CA THR A 69 2.85 4.77 7.13
C THR A 69 2.73 3.79 8.30
N ARG A 70 1.53 3.27 8.57
CA ARG A 70 1.21 2.27 9.62
C ARG A 70 0.28 1.19 9.06
N PRO A 71 0.28 -0.03 9.61
CA PRO A 71 -0.63 -1.11 9.22
C PRO A 71 -2.04 -0.94 9.81
N ASP A 72 -2.60 0.26 9.62
CA ASP A 72 -3.96 0.64 10.00
C ASP A 72 -4.43 1.83 9.14
N PHE A 73 -5.73 2.13 9.21
CA PHE A 73 -6.32 3.26 8.48
C PHE A 73 -6.07 4.62 9.14
N GLY A 74 -5.43 4.67 10.31
CA GLY A 74 -5.05 5.90 11.01
C GLY A 74 -3.64 6.40 10.67
N GLY A 75 -2.87 5.64 9.89
CA GLY A 75 -1.59 6.07 9.34
C GLY A 75 -1.71 7.29 8.41
N LYS A 76 -0.57 7.88 8.06
CA LYS A 76 -0.52 8.92 7.03
C LYS A 76 -0.41 8.26 5.66
N LEU A 77 -0.98 8.90 4.64
CA LEU A 77 -0.83 8.49 3.25
C LEU A 77 0.60 8.74 2.78
N VAL A 78 1.25 7.70 2.24
CA VAL A 78 2.56 7.79 1.57
C VAL A 78 2.37 7.98 0.07
N SER A 79 1.58 7.10 -0.54
CA SER A 79 1.33 7.08 -1.98
C SER A 79 0.08 6.24 -2.29
N HIS A 80 -0.22 6.06 -3.58
CA HIS A 80 -1.23 5.10 -4.04
C HIS A 80 -0.57 4.02 -4.89
N LEU A 81 -1.09 2.81 -4.82
CA LEU A 81 -0.75 1.76 -5.77
C LEU A 81 -1.26 2.11 -7.17
N GLU A 82 -0.56 1.63 -8.18
CA GLU A 82 -1.04 1.67 -9.56
C GLU A 82 -1.80 0.38 -9.87
N ASN A 83 -3.02 0.50 -10.42
CA ASN A 83 -3.86 -0.67 -10.69
C ASN A 83 -3.19 -1.65 -11.65
N GLY A 84 -3.09 -2.93 -11.26
CA GLY A 84 -2.46 -4.00 -12.02
C GLY A 84 -0.93 -4.02 -12.01
N LYS A 85 -0.28 -2.99 -11.45
CA LYS A 85 1.19 -2.93 -11.31
C LYS A 85 1.66 -3.98 -10.30
N PRO A 86 2.78 -4.69 -10.58
CA PRO A 86 3.37 -5.61 -9.63
C PRO A 86 4.12 -4.86 -8.52
N TYR A 87 4.09 -5.43 -7.32
CA TYR A 87 4.78 -4.99 -6.12
C TYR A 87 5.28 -6.22 -5.36
N THR A 88 6.34 -6.04 -4.58
CA THR A 88 6.86 -7.11 -3.72
C THR A 88 6.15 -7.04 -2.37
N VAL A 89 5.45 -8.10 -1.97
CA VAL A 89 4.96 -8.23 -0.58
C VAL A 89 6.10 -8.81 0.24
N LEU A 90 6.74 -7.97 1.04
CA LEU A 90 7.83 -8.37 1.94
C LEU A 90 7.32 -9.30 3.04
N GLY A 91 6.14 -9.00 3.58
CA GLY A 91 5.56 -9.80 4.65
C GLY A 91 4.14 -9.41 5.03
N SER A 92 3.48 -10.30 5.77
CA SER A 92 2.26 -10.01 6.50
C SER A 92 2.59 -9.38 7.85
N VAL A 93 1.79 -8.41 8.26
CA VAL A 93 1.91 -7.71 9.55
C VAL A 93 0.58 -7.73 10.29
N GLU A 94 0.47 -7.02 11.42
CA GLU A 94 -0.76 -6.93 12.20
C GLU A 94 -1.97 -6.43 11.38
N ASN A 95 -3.18 -6.70 11.90
CA ASN A 95 -4.46 -6.22 11.36
C ASN A 95 -4.80 -6.69 9.93
N ASN A 96 -4.17 -7.75 9.42
CA ASN A 96 -4.29 -8.21 8.03
C ASN A 96 -3.82 -7.16 7.02
N TRP A 97 -2.65 -6.58 7.28
CA TRP A 97 -1.97 -5.71 6.34
C TRP A 97 -0.74 -6.39 5.76
N PHE A 98 -0.31 -5.92 4.60
CA PHE A 98 0.93 -6.31 3.97
C PHE A 98 1.91 -5.16 3.99
N ALA A 99 3.16 -5.48 4.34
CA ALA A 99 4.32 -4.65 4.13
C ALA A 99 4.78 -4.82 2.68
N ILE A 100 4.83 -3.72 1.93
CA ILE A 100 5.11 -3.76 0.49
C ILE A 100 6.38 -2.98 0.12
N ALA A 101 6.97 -3.35 -0.99
CA ALA A 101 8.06 -2.66 -1.67
C ALA A 101 7.74 -2.53 -3.17
N GLU A 102 8.50 -1.71 -3.88
CA GLU A 102 8.48 -1.73 -5.34
C GLU A 102 8.93 -3.11 -5.87
N SER A 103 8.53 -3.42 -7.10
CA SER A 103 8.78 -4.73 -7.71
C SER A 103 10.27 -5.04 -7.77
N GLY A 104 10.70 -6.13 -7.13
CA GLY A 104 12.11 -6.53 -7.06
C GLY A 104 12.97 -5.77 -6.05
N GLU A 105 12.37 -4.85 -5.27
CA GLU A 105 13.07 -4.14 -4.20
C GLU A 105 12.76 -4.74 -2.82
N GLU A 106 13.69 -4.56 -1.89
CA GLU A 106 13.56 -5.00 -0.49
C GLU A 106 13.21 -3.85 0.47
N GLN A 107 13.22 -2.61 -0.03
CA GLN A 107 12.94 -1.44 0.78
C GLN A 107 11.43 -1.29 1.00
N LEU A 108 11.00 -1.38 2.25
CA LEU A 108 9.61 -1.16 2.65
C LEU A 108 9.19 0.28 2.33
N ILE A 109 8.18 0.42 1.47
CA ILE A 109 7.58 1.70 1.11
C ILE A 109 6.40 2.08 2.01
N GLY A 110 5.73 1.08 2.58
CA GLY A 110 4.61 1.26 3.50
C GLY A 110 3.70 0.04 3.55
N TYR A 111 2.47 0.25 4.01
CA TYR A 111 1.52 -0.82 4.25
C TYR A 111 0.24 -0.67 3.44
N VAL A 112 -0.33 -1.80 3.03
CA VAL A 112 -1.63 -1.86 2.35
C VAL A 112 -2.52 -2.93 2.97
N PRO A 113 -3.85 -2.76 2.94
CA PRO A 113 -4.75 -3.79 3.45
C PRO A 113 -4.68 -5.06 2.59
N LEU A 114 -4.87 -6.23 3.19
CA LEU A 114 -4.81 -7.55 2.53
C LEU A 114 -5.52 -7.60 1.16
N ARG A 115 -6.69 -6.97 1.05
CA ARG A 115 -7.56 -7.03 -0.13
C ARG A 115 -7.15 -6.07 -1.26
N ALA A 116 -6.12 -5.25 -1.05
CA ALA A 116 -5.60 -4.33 -2.06
C ALA A 116 -4.79 -5.04 -3.15
N VAL A 117 -4.21 -6.19 -2.82
CA VAL A 117 -3.27 -6.91 -3.67
C VAL A 117 -3.62 -8.38 -3.74
N VAL A 118 -3.16 -9.05 -4.79
CA VAL A 118 -3.29 -10.50 -4.96
C VAL A 118 -1.99 -11.05 -5.55
N LYS A 119 -1.61 -12.29 -5.21
CA LYS A 119 -0.46 -12.96 -5.83
C LYS A 119 -0.50 -12.81 -7.34
N SER A 120 0.63 -12.47 -7.97
CA SER A 120 0.70 -12.18 -9.40
C SER A 120 0.07 -13.30 -10.26
N ASP A 121 0.33 -14.57 -9.92
CA ASP A 121 -0.20 -15.75 -10.64
C ASP A 121 -1.73 -15.87 -10.59
N LEU A 122 -2.38 -15.21 -9.63
CA LEU A 122 -3.83 -15.26 -9.42
C LEU A 122 -4.54 -14.02 -9.97
N TYR A 123 -3.80 -13.01 -10.46
CA TYR A 123 -4.36 -11.72 -10.85
C TYR A 123 -5.43 -11.86 -11.95
N ASP A 124 -5.10 -12.46 -13.10
CA ASP A 124 -6.03 -12.59 -14.23
C ASP A 124 -7.29 -13.38 -13.86
N LYS A 125 -7.13 -14.45 -13.07
CA LYS A 125 -8.24 -15.24 -12.56
C LYS A 125 -9.15 -14.41 -11.66
N THR A 126 -8.56 -13.59 -10.81
CA THR A 126 -9.27 -12.71 -9.86
C THR A 126 -10.05 -11.63 -10.59
N VAL A 127 -9.40 -10.91 -11.53
CA VAL A 127 -10.04 -9.88 -12.36
C VAL A 127 -11.18 -10.46 -13.19
N LYS A 128 -10.97 -11.64 -13.81
CA LYS A 128 -12.00 -12.32 -14.60
C LYS A 128 -13.19 -12.74 -13.74
N ALA A 129 -12.95 -13.22 -12.52
CA ALA A 129 -14.01 -13.59 -11.59
C ALA A 129 -14.84 -12.38 -11.13
N ASP A 130 -14.19 -11.24 -10.88
CA ASP A 130 -14.87 -10.01 -10.50
C ASP A 130 -15.72 -9.44 -11.65
N ALA A 131 -15.17 -9.40 -12.86
CA ALA A 131 -15.90 -8.96 -14.06
C ALA A 131 -17.18 -9.79 -14.31
N ARG A 132 -17.16 -11.09 -14.01
CA ARG A 132 -18.35 -11.97 -14.10
C ARG A 132 -19.44 -11.54 -13.13
N ARG A 133 -19.11 -11.19 -11.88
CA ARG A 133 -20.09 -10.72 -10.89
C ARG A 133 -20.80 -9.45 -11.35
N LYS A 134 -20.07 -8.52 -11.96
CA LYS A 134 -20.65 -7.29 -12.53
C LYS A 134 -21.66 -7.61 -13.64
N ARG A 135 -21.39 -8.60 -14.49
CA ARG A 135 -22.30 -9.03 -15.56
C ARG A 135 -23.54 -9.75 -15.05
N VAL A 136 -23.43 -10.57 -14.00
CA VAL A 136 -24.61 -11.24 -13.39
C VAL A 136 -25.59 -10.22 -12.80
N ARG A 137 -25.10 -9.06 -12.36
CA ARG A 137 -25.92 -7.94 -11.86
C ARG A 137 -26.42 -6.99 -12.96
N ALA A 138 -26.17 -7.29 -14.24
CA ALA A 138 -26.74 -6.49 -15.32
C ALA A 138 -28.28 -6.56 -15.23
N PRO A 139 -28.99 -5.44 -15.48
CA PRO A 139 -30.44 -5.41 -15.36
C PRO A 139 -31.06 -6.48 -16.27
N ALA A 140 -31.96 -7.29 -15.71
CA ALA A 140 -32.71 -8.26 -16.48
C ALA A 140 -33.38 -7.54 -17.66
N LYS A 141 -33.22 -8.08 -18.88
CA LYS A 141 -33.88 -7.53 -20.06
C LYS A 141 -35.38 -7.47 -19.77
N LYS A 142 -35.99 -6.29 -19.94
CA LYS A 142 -37.45 -6.13 -19.79
C LYS A 142 -38.12 -7.01 -20.84
N THR A 143 -38.97 -7.94 -20.42
CA THR A 143 -39.80 -8.74 -21.32
C THR A 143 -40.98 -7.89 -21.75
N CYS A 144 -41.03 -7.47 -23.01
CA CYS A 144 -42.14 -6.68 -23.53
C CYS A 144 -42.88 -7.45 -24.62
N VAL A 145 -44.21 -7.41 -24.57
CA VAL A 145 -45.11 -8.03 -25.54
C VAL A 145 -45.97 -6.94 -26.18
N ALA A 146 -46.18 -7.02 -27.49
CA ALA A 146 -47.07 -6.11 -28.20
C ALA A 146 -48.52 -6.37 -27.79
N VAL A 147 -49.27 -5.31 -27.52
CA VAL A 147 -50.71 -5.37 -27.21
C VAL A 147 -51.37 -4.40 -28.17
N ASP A 148 -52.27 -4.92 -29.01
CA ASP A 148 -53.09 -4.22 -30.02
C ASP A 148 -52.68 -2.79 -30.43
N GLY A 149 -52.25 -2.62 -31.68
CA GLY A 149 -51.77 -1.34 -32.21
C GLY A 149 -50.29 -1.12 -31.89
N ASP A 150 -49.95 0.10 -31.46
CA ASP A 150 -48.56 0.51 -31.15
C ASP A 150 -48.16 0.33 -29.67
N SER A 151 -49.09 -0.10 -28.82
CA SER A 151 -48.87 -0.26 -27.37
C SER A 151 -48.07 -1.51 -27.02
N LYS A 152 -47.29 -1.43 -25.92
CA LYS A 152 -46.46 -2.55 -25.45
C LYS A 152 -46.65 -2.74 -23.95
N ALA A 153 -46.86 -3.99 -23.54
CA ALA A 153 -46.84 -4.36 -22.12
C ALA A 153 -45.47 -4.91 -21.76
N CYS A 154 -44.77 -4.24 -20.85
CA CYS A 154 -43.48 -4.68 -20.33
C CYS A 154 -43.60 -5.23 -18.91
N GLN A 155 -43.01 -6.39 -18.67
CA GLN A 155 -42.94 -7.00 -17.35
C GLN A 155 -41.88 -6.31 -16.49
N ASN A 156 -42.26 -5.88 -15.29
CA ASN A 156 -41.33 -5.43 -14.26
C ASN A 156 -40.59 -6.63 -13.68
N SER A 157 -39.27 -6.65 -13.85
CA SER A 157 -38.39 -7.73 -13.39
C SER A 157 -38.38 -7.94 -11.87
N ASN A 158 -38.78 -6.94 -11.08
CA ASN A 158 -38.70 -6.96 -9.63
C ASN A 158 -40.01 -7.35 -8.94
N SER A 159 -41.16 -7.15 -9.61
CA SER A 159 -42.48 -7.39 -9.01
C SER A 159 -43.37 -8.35 -9.83
N GLY A 160 -42.96 -8.72 -11.05
CA GLY A 160 -43.77 -9.52 -11.97
C GLY A 160 -44.99 -8.80 -12.55
N THR A 161 -45.20 -7.53 -12.19
CA THR A 161 -46.30 -6.68 -12.66
C THR A 161 -46.08 -6.27 -14.12
N TRP A 162 -47.15 -6.31 -14.91
CA TRP A 162 -47.14 -5.84 -16.30
C TRP A 162 -47.57 -4.37 -16.35
N VAL A 163 -46.77 -3.55 -17.02
CA VAL A 163 -47.03 -2.11 -17.21
C VAL A 163 -47.15 -1.87 -18.71
N ILE A 164 -48.23 -1.20 -19.13
CA ILE A 164 -48.46 -0.81 -20.52
C ILE A 164 -47.82 0.56 -20.75
N ASP A 165 -47.04 0.67 -21.81
CA ASP A 165 -46.44 1.91 -22.35
C ASP A 165 -47.09 2.22 -23.71
#